data_AF-A0A8T4NHI7-F1
#
_entry.id   AF-A0A8T4NHI7-F1
#
_cell.length_a   1.000
_cell.length_b   1.000
_cell.length_c   1.000
_cell.angle_alpha   90.00
_cell.angle_beta   90.00
_cell.angle_gamma   90.00
#
_symmetry.space_group_name_H-M   'P 1'
#
loop_
_entity.id
_entity.type
_entity.pdbx_description
1 polymer ?
#
loop_
_entity_poly.entity_id
_entity_poly.type
_entity_poly.pdbx_seq_one_letter_code
_entity_poly.pdbx_strand_id
1 'polypeptide(L)'
;MKLKRDARGRFAKGNVPPLKALGNMPEWWRMKDSFAKKKLYAENPSLAKQHSDFMYEYYKNPANREKTRKAVLDFLKKNKDFGRRVSAKLVEYNKKNPEASARHRRFMHDYWSNDKKRKEKSLEMKQMYRENPDKRKRLSEFKILYYKKHPELKILIGRNTARFFASAKNRKLAAERMNERYKNHPYLKKEISEAKQLYYEKHPAALRKLLEYGKKACKRHLRTKQKWLVMSFGEKRIADFCYDIKEPLLYESVELNFPEMDPVPDFFMPRLNVLVEFYGGHYKAWKSKVKKNRLYKKYKIPVIFITPAELDNLDYYLIKEAERMSKTAICRDFNVKNWALNKKGLTEGELKSQK
;
A
#
# COMPACT_ATOMS: atom_id res chain seq x y z
N MET A 1 15.79 34.66 -54.69
CA MET A 1 16.68 35.61 -53.98
C MET A 1 17.63 34.81 -53.07
N LYS A 2 18.93 34.73 -53.38
CA LYS A 2 19.91 34.05 -52.51
C LYS A 2 20.34 35.03 -51.41
N LEU A 3 19.99 34.76 -50.16
CA LEU A 3 20.39 35.58 -49.01
C LEU A 3 21.88 35.34 -48.70
N LYS A 4 22.68 36.41 -48.70
CA LYS A 4 24.12 36.35 -48.34
C LYS A 4 24.28 36.22 -46.82
N ARG A 5 25.26 35.41 -46.41
CA ARG A 5 25.67 35.18 -45.01
C ARG A 5 27.06 35.77 -44.77
N ASP A 6 27.33 36.22 -43.55
CA ASP A 6 28.66 36.69 -43.13
C ASP A 6 29.66 35.52 -43.01
N ALA A 7 30.94 35.83 -42.83
CA ALA A 7 32.03 34.85 -42.70
C ALA A 7 31.89 33.91 -41.48
N ARG A 8 30.91 34.16 -40.60
CA ARG A 8 30.54 33.31 -39.45
C ARG A 8 29.20 32.61 -39.67
N GLY A 9 28.64 32.65 -40.87
CA GLY A 9 27.41 31.99 -41.27
C GLY A 9 26.12 32.67 -40.81
N ARG A 10 26.16 33.91 -40.32
CA ARG A 10 24.99 34.67 -39.87
C ARG A 10 24.42 35.53 -40.98
N PHE A 11 23.10 35.69 -41.02
CA PHE A 11 22.46 36.62 -41.95
C PHE A 11 22.69 38.07 -41.49
N ALA A 12 23.06 38.94 -42.42
CA ALA A 12 23.32 40.36 -42.13
C ALA A 12 22.05 41.04 -41.57
N LYS A 13 22.22 41.89 -40.54
CA LYS A 13 21.11 42.69 -39.97
C LYS A 13 20.57 43.65 -41.04
N GLY A 14 19.28 43.58 -41.33
CA GLY A 14 18.58 44.46 -42.29
C GLY A 14 17.67 43.75 -43.29
N ASN A 15 17.78 42.44 -43.47
CA ASN A 15 16.97 41.67 -44.44
C ASN A 15 15.93 40.76 -43.78
N VAL A 16 14.92 41.33 -43.11
CA VAL A 16 13.76 40.56 -42.62
C VAL A 16 12.48 41.13 -43.24
N PRO A 17 11.81 40.42 -44.16
CA PRO A 17 10.58 40.92 -44.79
C PRO A 17 9.38 40.86 -43.82
N PRO A 18 8.35 41.73 -44.01
CA PRO A 18 7.20 41.81 -43.13
C PRO A 18 6.28 40.57 -43.23
N LEU A 19 5.73 40.18 -42.07
CA LEU A 19 4.95 38.96 -41.80
C LEU A 19 3.65 38.75 -42.61
N LYS A 20 3.26 39.68 -43.50
CA LYS A 20 1.99 39.60 -44.27
C LYS A 20 2.05 38.76 -45.55
N ALA A 21 3.23 38.26 -45.96
CA ALA A 21 3.40 37.49 -47.21
C ALA A 21 3.52 35.96 -47.00
N LEU A 22 2.83 35.37 -46.01
CA LEU A 22 3.02 33.96 -45.62
C LEU A 22 1.79 33.07 -45.83
N GLY A 23 1.18 33.16 -47.01
CA GLY A 23 0.60 31.99 -47.66
C GLY A 23 1.74 31.13 -48.18
N ASN A 24 1.96 29.96 -47.58
CA ASN A 24 3.10 29.02 -47.72
C ASN A 24 4.18 29.19 -46.66
N MET A 25 4.30 28.16 -45.82
CA MET A 25 5.14 28.15 -44.64
C MET A 25 6.63 28.35 -44.99
N PRO A 26 7.33 29.25 -44.29
CA PRO A 26 8.70 29.65 -44.59
C PRO A 26 9.75 28.61 -44.14
N GLU A 27 10.88 28.61 -44.86
CA GLU A 27 11.98 27.64 -44.77
C GLU A 27 12.63 27.51 -43.38
N TRP A 28 12.45 28.48 -42.47
CA TRP A 28 12.90 28.37 -41.07
C TRP A 28 12.11 27.32 -40.25
N TRP A 29 10.95 26.88 -40.74
CA TRP A 29 10.23 25.71 -40.24
C TRP A 29 11.01 24.39 -40.50
N ARG A 30 11.96 24.40 -41.46
CA ARG A 30 12.88 23.28 -41.78
C ARG A 30 14.24 23.37 -41.06
N MET A 31 14.44 24.28 -40.10
CA MET A 31 15.67 24.28 -39.30
C MET A 31 15.64 23.13 -38.26
N LYS A 32 16.32 22.04 -38.62
CA LYS A 32 16.40 20.74 -37.93
C LYS A 32 17.00 20.75 -36.50
N ASP A 33 17.27 21.90 -35.87
CA ASP A 33 17.87 21.91 -34.53
C ASP A 33 17.18 22.87 -33.54
N SER A 34 16.49 22.28 -32.55
CA SER A 34 15.83 22.98 -31.44
C SER A 34 16.80 23.90 -30.67
N PHE A 35 18.10 23.57 -30.67
CA PHE A 35 19.14 24.34 -29.99
C PHE A 35 19.45 25.67 -30.67
N ALA A 36 19.53 25.71 -32.00
CA ALA A 36 19.75 26.96 -32.74
C ALA A 36 18.59 27.94 -32.54
N LYS A 37 17.36 27.41 -32.49
CA LYS A 37 16.15 28.17 -32.21
C LYS A 37 16.13 28.76 -30.79
N LYS A 38 16.52 27.97 -29.79
CA LYS A 38 16.63 28.43 -28.39
C LYS A 38 17.68 29.53 -28.22
N LYS A 39 18.84 29.39 -28.87
CA LYS A 39 19.90 30.40 -28.84
C LYS A 39 19.43 31.72 -29.48
N LEU A 40 18.79 31.64 -30.65
CA LEU A 40 18.23 32.80 -31.34
C LEU A 40 17.19 33.56 -30.50
N TYR A 41 16.35 32.85 -29.75
CA TYR A 41 15.34 33.45 -28.87
C TYR A 41 15.93 34.07 -27.61
N ALA A 42 17.00 33.48 -27.07
CA ALA A 42 17.74 34.10 -25.97
C ALA A 42 18.40 35.42 -26.42
N GLU A 43 18.91 35.46 -27.65
CA GLU A 43 19.55 36.64 -28.25
C GLU A 43 18.52 37.68 -28.77
N ASN A 44 17.26 37.27 -29.04
CA ASN A 44 16.21 38.15 -29.56
C ASN A 44 14.84 37.91 -28.87
N PRO A 45 14.62 38.48 -27.67
CA PRO A 45 13.39 38.27 -26.89
C PRO A 45 12.11 38.75 -27.60
N SER A 46 12.18 39.83 -28.38
CA SER A 46 11.02 40.34 -29.15
C SER A 46 10.55 39.33 -30.21
N LEU A 47 11.49 38.69 -30.91
CA LEU A 47 11.21 37.64 -31.88
C LEU A 47 10.60 36.40 -31.20
N ALA A 48 11.06 36.07 -29.99
CA ALA A 48 10.50 34.98 -29.21
C ALA A 48 9.03 35.25 -28.84
N LYS A 49 8.69 36.49 -28.47
CA LYS A 49 7.32 36.92 -28.17
C LYS A 49 6.43 36.87 -29.41
N GLN A 50 6.85 37.47 -30.53
CA GLN A 50 6.10 37.43 -31.79
C GLN A 50 5.81 35.98 -32.25
N HIS A 51 6.80 35.10 -32.13
CA HIS A 51 6.62 33.69 -32.44
C HIS A 51 5.64 33.01 -31.48
N SER A 52 5.71 33.32 -30.17
CA SER A 52 4.77 32.79 -29.18
C SER A 52 3.33 33.19 -29.52
N ASP A 53 3.10 34.46 -29.83
CA ASP A 53 1.77 35.01 -30.12
C ASP A 53 1.19 34.42 -31.41
N PHE A 54 2.01 34.29 -32.45
CA PHE A 54 1.61 33.62 -33.68
C PHE A 54 1.22 32.15 -33.44
N MET A 55 2.01 31.41 -32.66
CA MET A 55 1.73 30.00 -32.38
C MET A 55 0.47 29.83 -31.52
N TYR A 56 0.20 30.77 -30.62
CA TYR A 56 -1.02 30.81 -29.83
C TYR A 56 -2.25 30.93 -30.74
N GLU A 57 -2.27 31.92 -31.64
CA GLU A 57 -3.39 32.12 -32.57
C GLU A 57 -3.53 30.96 -33.56
N TYR A 58 -2.42 30.42 -34.07
CA TYR A 58 -2.43 29.29 -34.99
C TYR A 58 -3.07 28.03 -34.37
N TYR A 59 -2.72 27.70 -33.12
CA TYR A 59 -3.24 26.53 -32.40
C TYR A 59 -4.58 26.76 -31.69
N LYS A 60 -5.08 27.99 -31.65
CA LYS A 60 -6.45 28.28 -31.22
C LYS A 60 -7.47 27.54 -32.10
N ASN A 61 -7.17 27.42 -33.40
CA ASN A 61 -7.99 26.67 -34.35
C ASN A 61 -7.83 25.13 -34.17
N PRO A 62 -8.92 24.39 -33.86
CA PRO A 62 -8.90 22.92 -33.75
C PRO A 62 -8.38 22.18 -35.00
N ALA A 63 -8.69 22.66 -36.21
CA ALA A 63 -8.27 22.00 -37.45
C ALA A 63 -6.75 22.08 -37.66
N ASN A 64 -6.14 23.21 -37.31
CA ASN A 64 -4.68 23.39 -37.36
C ASN A 64 -3.96 22.47 -36.36
N ARG A 65 -4.53 22.29 -35.17
CA ARG A 65 -4.03 21.34 -34.17
C ARG A 65 -4.04 19.91 -34.71
N GLU A 66 -5.14 19.49 -35.33
CA GLU A 66 -5.28 18.13 -35.85
C GLU A 66 -4.35 17.88 -37.06
N LYS A 67 -4.27 18.84 -37.99
CA LYS A 67 -3.33 18.78 -39.13
C LYS A 67 -1.88 18.64 -38.66
N THR A 68 -1.48 19.44 -37.68
CA THR A 68 -0.13 19.38 -37.11
C THR A 68 0.11 18.06 -36.38
N ARG A 69 -0.86 17.60 -35.59
CA ARG A 69 -0.80 16.32 -34.88
C ARG A 69 -0.56 15.16 -35.84
N LYS A 70 -1.33 15.08 -36.93
CA LYS A 70 -1.19 14.03 -37.94
C LYS A 70 0.21 14.02 -38.55
N ALA A 71 0.71 15.18 -38.97
CA ALA A 71 2.06 15.33 -39.52
C ALA A 71 3.17 14.90 -38.53
N VAL A 72 3.03 15.25 -37.24
CA VAL A 72 3.97 14.84 -36.19
C VAL A 72 3.94 13.33 -35.96
N LEU A 73 2.74 12.73 -35.91
CA LEU A 73 2.59 11.28 -35.73
C LEU A 73 3.20 10.51 -36.92
N ASP A 74 2.96 10.96 -38.15
CA ASP A 74 3.53 10.36 -39.36
C ASP A 74 5.05 10.45 -39.37
N PHE A 75 5.61 11.60 -38.97
CA PHE A 75 7.06 11.78 -38.83
C PHE A 75 7.65 10.82 -37.78
N LEU A 76 7.04 10.73 -36.60
CA LEU A 76 7.50 9.85 -35.51
C LEU A 76 7.41 8.37 -35.89
N LYS A 77 6.38 7.98 -36.64
CA LYS A 77 6.21 6.61 -37.15
C LYS A 77 7.33 6.22 -38.12
N LYS A 78 7.73 7.16 -38.99
CA LYS A 78 8.86 7.01 -39.94
C LYS A 78 10.24 7.12 -39.27
N ASN A 79 10.34 7.76 -38.11
CA ASN A 79 11.59 8.04 -37.41
C ASN A 79 11.57 7.51 -35.97
N LYS A 80 11.48 6.17 -35.81
CA LYS A 80 11.33 5.50 -34.51
C LYS A 80 12.41 5.89 -33.48
N ASP A 81 13.65 6.16 -33.93
CA ASP A 81 14.78 6.56 -33.07
C ASP A 81 14.90 8.07 -32.84
N PHE A 82 13.98 8.90 -33.35
CA PHE A 82 14.01 10.35 -33.17
C PHE A 82 14.05 10.75 -31.69
N GLY A 83 13.23 10.12 -30.84
CA GLY A 83 13.20 10.39 -29.41
C GLY A 83 14.54 10.10 -28.72
N ARG A 84 15.21 8.99 -29.10
CA ARG A 84 16.54 8.63 -28.58
C ARG A 84 17.60 9.65 -28.97
N ARG A 85 17.62 10.08 -30.24
CA ARG A 85 18.57 11.10 -30.74
C ARG A 85 18.40 12.45 -30.07
N VAL A 86 17.16 12.90 -29.89
CA VAL A 86 16.87 14.17 -29.20
C VAL A 86 17.23 14.08 -27.72
N SER A 87 16.95 12.95 -27.07
CA SER A 87 17.32 12.72 -25.67
C SER A 87 18.84 12.74 -25.48
N ALA A 88 19.61 12.08 -26.35
CA ALA A 88 21.07 12.09 -26.32
C ALA A 88 21.64 13.51 -26.46
N LYS A 89 21.16 14.29 -27.44
CA LYS A 89 21.55 15.70 -27.60
C LYS A 89 21.18 16.55 -26.37
N LEU A 90 20.03 16.30 -25.75
CA LEU A 90 19.61 17.02 -24.54
C LEU A 90 20.49 16.69 -23.34
N VAL A 91 20.90 15.42 -23.18
CA VAL A 91 21.84 14.98 -22.15
C VAL A 91 23.19 15.68 -22.34
N GLU A 92 23.71 15.69 -23.57
CA GLU A 92 24.97 16.34 -23.90
C GLU A 92 24.91 17.86 -23.65
N TYR A 93 23.83 18.51 -24.07
CA TYR A 93 23.60 19.94 -23.79
C TYR A 93 23.56 20.22 -22.29
N ASN A 94 22.87 19.39 -21.49
CA ASN A 94 22.79 19.58 -20.04
C ASN A 94 24.13 19.34 -19.34
N LYS A 95 24.98 18.44 -19.86
CA LYS A 95 26.37 18.28 -19.38
C LYS A 95 27.20 19.54 -19.66
N LYS A 96 27.06 20.10 -20.86
CA LYS A 96 27.77 21.33 -21.28
C LYS A 96 27.20 22.62 -20.66
N ASN A 97 25.96 22.57 -20.16
CA ASN A 97 25.23 23.72 -19.60
C ASN A 97 24.59 23.34 -18.26
N PRO A 98 25.39 23.13 -17.19
CA PRO A 98 24.89 22.67 -15.90
C PRO A 98 23.85 23.62 -15.29
N GLU A 99 23.93 24.91 -15.57
CA GLU A 99 22.94 25.92 -15.17
C GLU A 99 21.55 25.68 -15.76
N ALA A 100 21.45 25.17 -17.00
CA ALA A 100 20.17 24.86 -17.61
C ALA A 100 19.46 23.70 -16.88
N SER A 101 20.24 22.69 -16.48
CA SER A 101 19.76 21.59 -15.64
C SER A 101 19.38 22.09 -14.25
N ALA A 102 20.19 22.94 -13.64
CA ALA A 102 19.93 23.54 -12.34
C ALA A 102 18.66 24.41 -12.33
N ARG A 103 18.45 25.26 -13.34
CA ARG A 103 17.22 26.06 -13.52
C ARG A 103 15.99 25.17 -13.64
N HIS A 104 16.06 24.10 -14.43
CA HIS A 104 14.94 23.17 -14.56
C HIS A 104 14.65 22.45 -13.23
N ARG A 105 15.69 22.01 -12.50
CA ARG A 105 15.54 21.41 -11.17
C ARG A 105 14.91 22.37 -10.17
N ARG A 106 15.35 23.64 -10.13
CA ARG A 106 14.77 24.68 -9.26
C ARG A 106 13.31 24.94 -9.61
N PHE A 107 12.99 25.10 -10.88
CA PHE A 107 11.61 25.25 -11.34
C PHE A 107 10.72 24.06 -10.91
N MET A 108 11.20 22.83 -11.10
CA MET A 108 10.47 21.64 -10.67
C MET A 108 10.36 21.58 -9.14
N HIS A 109 11.43 21.92 -8.42
CA HIS A 109 11.42 21.98 -6.96
C HIS A 109 10.36 22.98 -6.46
N ASP A 110 10.35 24.21 -6.96
CA ASP A 110 9.39 25.25 -6.59
C ASP A 110 7.95 24.87 -6.96
N TYR A 111 7.77 24.20 -8.09
CA TYR A 111 6.47 23.67 -8.49
C TYR A 111 5.97 22.56 -7.55
N TRP A 112 6.85 21.64 -7.14
CA TRP A 112 6.49 20.52 -6.28
C TRP A 112 6.49 20.85 -4.77
N SER A 113 7.17 21.92 -4.35
CA SER A 113 7.19 22.39 -2.96
C SER A 113 6.02 23.33 -2.64
N ASN A 114 5.48 24.05 -3.63
CA ASN A 114 4.33 24.94 -3.45
C ASN A 114 3.01 24.15 -3.36
N ASP A 115 2.45 24.03 -2.15
CA ASP A 115 1.23 23.26 -1.88
C ASP A 115 -0.01 23.82 -2.59
N LYS A 116 -0.14 25.16 -2.70
CA LYS A 116 -1.26 25.83 -3.36
C LYS A 116 -1.29 25.49 -4.86
N LYS A 117 -0.16 25.67 -5.56
CA LYS A 117 -0.04 25.36 -7.00
C LYS A 117 -0.30 23.88 -7.29
N ARG A 118 0.14 22.97 -6.41
CA ARG A 118 -0.16 21.53 -6.54
C ARG A 118 -1.64 21.22 -6.38
N LYS A 119 -2.32 21.85 -5.41
CA LYS A 119 -3.76 21.69 -5.19
C LYS A 119 -4.57 22.20 -6.38
N GLU A 120 -4.25 23.38 -6.89
CA GLU A 120 -4.89 23.98 -8.08
C GLU A 120 -4.74 23.09 -9.31
N LYS A 121 -3.52 22.63 -9.62
CA LYS A 121 -3.31 21.73 -10.77
C LYS A 121 -4.04 20.39 -10.59
N SER A 122 -4.07 19.87 -9.36
CA SER A 122 -4.80 18.63 -9.05
C SER A 122 -6.30 18.78 -9.32
N LEU A 123 -6.89 19.92 -8.96
CA LEU A 123 -8.28 20.25 -9.27
C LEU A 123 -8.53 20.37 -10.78
N GLU A 124 -7.68 21.10 -11.49
CA GLU A 124 -7.76 21.26 -12.95
C GLU A 124 -7.69 19.89 -13.66
N MET A 125 -6.76 19.02 -13.25
CA MET A 125 -6.63 17.67 -13.80
C MET A 125 -7.84 16.79 -13.49
N LYS A 126 -8.39 16.87 -12.26
CA LYS A 126 -9.62 16.14 -11.90
C LYS A 126 -10.81 16.61 -12.71
N GLN A 127 -10.92 17.91 -12.96
CA GLN A 127 -12.00 18.48 -13.77
C GLN A 127 -11.90 18.01 -15.21
N MET A 128 -10.71 18.12 -15.82
CA MET A 128 -10.45 17.65 -17.18
C MET A 128 -10.75 16.15 -17.35
N TYR A 129 -10.48 15.31 -16.34
CA TYR A 129 -10.83 13.89 -16.37
C TYR A 129 -12.32 13.59 -16.19
N ARG A 130 -13.09 14.47 -15.54
CA ARG A 130 -14.55 14.37 -15.51
C ARG A 130 -15.15 14.70 -16.86
N GLU A 131 -14.66 15.77 -17.48
CA GLU A 131 -15.13 16.25 -18.79
C GLU A 131 -14.69 15.36 -19.95
N ASN A 132 -13.61 14.57 -19.78
CA ASN A 132 -13.05 13.71 -20.83
C ASN A 132 -12.85 12.27 -20.34
N PRO A 133 -13.94 11.50 -20.13
CA PRO A 133 -13.87 10.14 -19.58
C PRO A 133 -13.04 9.19 -20.46
N ASP A 134 -13.09 9.32 -21.80
CA ASP A 134 -12.30 8.50 -22.72
C ASP A 134 -10.80 8.73 -22.59
N LYS A 135 -10.39 9.96 -22.35
CA LYS A 135 -8.98 10.31 -22.15
C LYS A 135 -8.47 9.69 -20.85
N ARG A 136 -9.28 9.70 -19.79
CA ARG A 136 -8.98 9.01 -18.53
C ARG A 136 -8.86 7.50 -18.75
N LYS A 137 -9.78 6.89 -19.52
CA LYS A 137 -9.77 5.46 -19.84
C LYS A 137 -8.51 5.06 -20.61
N ARG A 138 -8.17 5.76 -21.69
CA ARG A 138 -6.95 5.51 -22.49
C ARG A 138 -5.66 5.62 -21.67
N LEU A 139 -5.56 6.62 -20.79
CA LEU A 139 -4.41 6.76 -19.90
C LEU A 139 -4.31 5.61 -18.89
N SER A 140 -5.45 5.16 -18.36
CA SER A 140 -5.51 4.00 -17.46
C SER A 140 -5.05 2.72 -18.17
N GLU A 141 -5.57 2.46 -19.37
CA GLU A 141 -5.22 1.31 -20.21
C GLU A 141 -3.72 1.32 -20.57
N PHE A 142 -3.19 2.47 -20.99
CA PHE A 142 -1.77 2.62 -21.25
C PHE A 142 -0.93 2.30 -20.01
N LYS A 143 -1.32 2.79 -18.83
CA LYS A 143 -0.61 2.54 -17.57
C LYS A 143 -0.65 1.05 -17.19
N ILE A 144 -1.79 0.37 -17.39
CA ILE A 144 -1.93 -1.07 -17.18
C ILE A 144 -0.98 -1.83 -18.11
N LEU A 145 -0.97 -1.50 -19.40
CA LEU A 145 -0.12 -2.15 -20.40
C LEU A 145 1.36 -1.93 -20.12
N TYR A 146 1.73 -0.70 -19.74
CA TYR A 146 3.09 -0.34 -19.37
C TYR A 146 3.59 -1.19 -18.19
N TYR A 147 2.82 -1.33 -17.12
CA TYR A 147 3.21 -2.18 -15.98
C TYR A 147 3.12 -3.69 -16.25
N LYS A 148 2.42 -4.12 -17.31
CA LYS A 148 2.52 -5.51 -17.80
C LYS A 148 3.85 -5.75 -18.50
N LYS A 149 4.31 -4.79 -19.31
CA LYS A 149 5.60 -4.85 -20.01
C LYS A 149 6.81 -4.62 -19.11
N HIS A 150 6.61 -3.93 -17.99
CA HIS A 150 7.64 -3.56 -17.02
C HIS A 150 7.31 -4.08 -15.60
N PRO A 151 7.30 -5.40 -15.39
CA PRO A 151 6.95 -5.99 -14.09
C PRO A 151 7.90 -5.57 -12.95
N GLU A 152 9.15 -5.26 -13.25
CA GLU A 152 10.16 -4.74 -12.32
C GLU A 152 9.71 -3.45 -11.63
N LEU A 153 8.94 -2.61 -12.32
CA LEU A 153 8.41 -1.37 -11.74
C LEU A 153 7.34 -1.64 -10.70
N LYS A 154 6.54 -2.71 -10.85
CA LYS A 154 5.58 -3.12 -9.80
C LYS A 154 6.31 -3.54 -8.53
N ILE A 155 7.42 -4.27 -8.68
CA ILE A 155 8.25 -4.70 -7.55
C ILE A 155 8.89 -3.48 -6.87
N LEU A 156 9.44 -2.54 -7.66
CA LEU A 156 10.03 -1.31 -7.13
C LEU A 156 9.01 -0.45 -6.38
N ILE A 157 7.82 -0.27 -6.94
CA ILE A 157 6.72 0.46 -6.28
C ILE A 157 6.36 -0.24 -4.97
N GLY A 158 6.18 -1.57 -4.98
CA GLY A 158 5.90 -2.35 -3.77
C GLY A 158 6.96 -2.16 -2.68
N ARG A 159 8.25 -2.18 -3.04
CA ARG A 159 9.36 -1.93 -2.11
C ARG A 159 9.32 -0.51 -1.54
N ASN A 160 9.07 0.50 -2.37
CA ASN A 160 8.97 1.89 -1.92
C ASN A 160 7.76 2.09 -1.00
N THR A 161 6.63 1.46 -1.30
CA THR A 161 5.45 1.45 -0.43
C THR A 161 5.75 0.77 0.91
N ALA A 162 6.43 -0.38 0.91
CA ALA A 162 6.83 -1.05 2.14
C ALA A 162 7.76 -0.18 3.00
N ARG A 163 8.76 0.49 2.39
CA ARG A 163 9.63 1.44 3.12
C ARG A 163 8.85 2.62 3.69
N PHE A 164 7.93 3.19 2.91
CA PHE A 164 7.09 4.29 3.37
C PHE A 164 6.28 3.89 4.61
N PHE A 165 5.67 2.70 4.59
CA PHE A 165 4.87 2.17 5.69
C PHE A 165 5.68 1.50 6.80
N ALA A 166 7.00 1.35 6.69
CA ALA A 166 7.86 0.90 7.78
C ALA A 166 7.89 1.91 8.95
N SER A 167 7.69 3.20 8.67
CA SER A 167 7.59 4.24 9.68
C SER A 167 6.20 4.29 10.34
N ALA A 168 6.16 4.27 11.68
CA ALA A 168 4.93 4.41 12.45
C ALA A 168 4.22 5.75 12.18
N LYS A 169 4.98 6.83 12.04
CA LYS A 169 4.47 8.17 11.70
C LYS A 169 3.71 8.17 10.37
N ASN A 170 4.27 7.54 9.34
CA ASN A 170 3.66 7.45 8.03
C ASN A 170 2.40 6.56 8.03
N ARG A 171 2.41 5.46 8.81
CA ARG A 171 1.22 4.62 9.01
C ARG A 171 0.08 5.42 9.64
N LYS A 172 0.38 6.20 10.69
CA LYS A 172 -0.61 7.06 11.37
C LYS A 172 -1.18 8.12 10.42
N LEU A 173 -0.32 8.86 9.71
CA LEU A 173 -0.75 9.88 8.75
C LEU A 173 -1.63 9.30 7.63
N ALA A 174 -1.30 8.11 7.12
CA ALA A 174 -2.12 7.46 6.11
C ALA A 174 -3.49 7.02 6.65
N ALA A 175 -3.55 6.52 7.89
CA ALA A 175 -4.79 6.14 8.54
C ALA A 175 -5.70 7.36 8.80
N GLU A 176 -5.14 8.47 9.27
CA GLU A 176 -5.86 9.73 9.47
C GLU A 176 -6.48 10.25 8.17
N ARG A 177 -5.70 10.34 7.10
CA ARG A 177 -6.21 10.76 5.78
C ARG A 177 -7.28 9.82 5.23
N MET A 178 -7.15 8.52 5.47
CA MET A 178 -8.16 7.54 5.05
C MET A 178 -9.46 7.69 5.85
N ASN A 179 -9.35 7.92 7.16
CA ASN A 179 -10.51 8.18 8.03
C ASN A 179 -11.22 9.48 7.65
N GLU A 180 -10.47 10.56 7.42
CA GLU A 180 -11.01 11.84 6.94
C GLU A 180 -11.74 11.68 5.61
N ARG A 181 -11.14 10.95 4.65
CA ARG A 181 -11.79 10.65 3.38
C ARG A 181 -13.11 9.90 3.55
N TYR A 182 -13.16 8.92 4.45
CA TYR A 182 -14.40 8.20 4.72
C TYR A 182 -15.42 9.01 5.50
N LYS A 183 -14.99 9.95 6.35
CA LYS A 183 -15.88 10.90 7.03
C LYS A 183 -16.53 11.83 6.01
N ASN A 184 -15.76 12.35 5.05
CA ASN A 184 -16.25 13.26 4.01
C ASN A 184 -17.03 12.54 2.90
N HIS A 185 -16.83 11.23 2.74
CA HIS A 185 -17.49 10.41 1.73
C HIS A 185 -17.89 9.04 2.30
N PRO A 186 -18.94 8.98 3.13
CA PRO A 186 -19.32 7.76 3.86
C PRO A 186 -19.72 6.60 2.95
N TYR A 187 -20.28 6.88 1.77
CA TYR A 187 -20.67 5.88 0.77
C TYR A 187 -19.47 5.07 0.24
N LEU A 188 -18.26 5.64 0.24
CA LEU A 188 -17.06 4.97 -0.29
C LEU A 188 -16.71 3.69 0.48
N LYS A 189 -17.03 3.60 1.78
CA LYS A 189 -16.79 2.37 2.55
C LYS A 189 -17.59 1.20 1.97
N LYS A 190 -18.87 1.46 1.67
CA LYS A 190 -19.80 0.47 1.11
C LYS A 190 -19.39 0.09 -0.31
N GLU A 191 -19.19 1.06 -1.20
CA GLU A 191 -18.77 0.81 -2.59
C GLU A 191 -17.47 0.00 -2.69
N ILE A 192 -16.46 0.34 -1.86
CA ILE A 192 -15.19 -0.40 -1.86
C ILE A 192 -15.38 -1.83 -1.34
N SER A 193 -16.28 -2.03 -0.37
CA SER A 193 -16.58 -3.37 0.15
C SER A 193 -17.26 -4.23 -0.91
N GLU A 194 -18.28 -3.69 -1.57
CA GLU A 194 -19.02 -4.37 -2.64
C GLU A 194 -18.12 -4.69 -3.84
N ALA A 195 -17.30 -3.72 -4.27
CA ALA A 195 -16.33 -3.95 -5.34
C ALA A 195 -15.31 -5.05 -4.99
N LYS A 196 -14.90 -5.16 -3.72
CA LYS A 196 -14.01 -6.24 -3.26
C LYS A 196 -14.72 -7.59 -3.25
N GLN A 197 -15.97 -7.66 -2.79
CA GLN A 197 -16.77 -8.88 -2.80
C GLN A 197 -16.93 -9.40 -4.23
N LEU A 198 -17.39 -8.53 -5.14
CA LEU A 198 -17.57 -8.85 -6.55
C LEU A 198 -16.26 -9.31 -7.21
N TYR A 199 -15.13 -8.69 -6.86
CA TYR A 199 -13.83 -9.12 -7.35
C TYR A 199 -13.50 -10.56 -6.92
N TYR A 200 -13.67 -10.89 -5.63
CA TYR A 200 -13.34 -12.21 -5.11
C TYR A 200 -14.31 -13.30 -5.57
N GLU A 201 -15.59 -12.97 -5.76
CA GLU A 201 -16.57 -13.86 -6.41
C GLU A 201 -16.13 -14.22 -7.83
N LYS A 202 -15.71 -13.22 -8.62
CA LYS A 202 -15.23 -13.43 -9.99
C LYS A 202 -13.83 -14.05 -10.07
N HIS A 203 -13.07 -14.04 -8.98
CA HIS A 203 -11.67 -14.48 -8.94
C HIS A 203 -11.42 -15.41 -7.73
N PRO A 204 -11.99 -16.63 -7.71
CA PRO A 204 -11.92 -17.55 -6.57
C PRO A 204 -10.47 -17.94 -6.21
N ALA A 205 -9.56 -17.98 -7.18
CA ALA A 205 -8.13 -18.20 -6.91
C ALA A 205 -7.48 -17.07 -6.10
N ALA A 206 -7.88 -15.81 -6.35
CA ALA A 206 -7.40 -14.67 -5.58
C ALA A 206 -7.97 -14.68 -4.15
N LEU A 207 -9.23 -15.11 -3.99
CA LEU A 207 -9.85 -15.34 -2.69
C LEU A 207 -9.14 -16.44 -1.92
N ARG A 208 -8.88 -17.60 -2.55
CA ARG A 208 -8.13 -18.71 -1.93
C ARG A 208 -6.75 -18.25 -1.45
N LYS A 209 -6.02 -17.48 -2.27
CA LYS A 209 -4.72 -16.90 -1.89
C LYS A 209 -4.83 -15.89 -0.74
N LEU A 210 -5.84 -15.02 -0.74
CA LEU A 210 -6.11 -14.11 0.38
C LEU A 210 -6.36 -14.88 1.68
N LEU A 211 -7.21 -15.90 1.63
CA LEU A 211 -7.53 -16.75 2.76
C LEU A 211 -6.29 -17.53 3.23
N GLU A 212 -5.44 -17.99 2.32
CA GLU A 212 -4.15 -18.62 2.65
C GLU A 212 -3.19 -17.66 3.35
N TYR A 213 -3.11 -16.40 2.92
CA TYR A 213 -2.35 -15.35 3.63
C TYR A 213 -2.94 -15.07 5.02
N GLY A 214 -4.26 -15.06 5.16
CA GLY A 214 -4.94 -14.98 6.46
C GLY A 214 -4.59 -16.15 7.37
N LYS A 215 -4.50 -17.38 6.83
CA LYS A 215 -4.04 -18.57 7.55
C LYS A 215 -2.56 -18.49 7.95
N LYS A 216 -1.70 -17.82 7.16
CA LYS A 216 -0.27 -17.60 7.50
C LYS A 216 -0.05 -16.68 8.70
N ALA A 217 -0.91 -15.70 8.93
CA ALA A 217 -0.89 -14.88 10.15
C ALA A 217 -1.30 -15.66 11.41
N CYS A 218 -1.92 -16.84 11.23
CA CYS A 218 -2.31 -17.76 12.29
C CYS A 218 -1.39 -19.00 12.37
N LYS A 219 -0.16 -18.95 11.86
CA LYS A 219 0.79 -20.07 12.00
C LYS A 219 1.52 -19.98 13.34
N ARG A 220 1.45 -21.05 14.11
CA ARG A 220 2.33 -21.31 15.25
C ARG A 220 3.78 -21.32 14.76
N HIS A 221 4.56 -20.33 15.15
CA HIS A 221 5.91 -20.11 14.62
C HIS A 221 6.95 -19.84 15.72
N LEU A 222 6.48 -19.59 16.94
CA LEU A 222 7.35 -19.32 18.08
C LEU A 222 7.55 -20.64 18.82
N ARG A 223 8.80 -21.08 18.95
CA ARG A 223 9.14 -22.29 19.69
C ARG A 223 9.43 -21.96 21.15
N THR A 224 8.75 -22.62 22.08
CA THR A 224 8.99 -22.48 23.54
C THR A 224 10.16 -23.36 23.99
N LYS A 225 10.63 -23.19 25.22
CA LYS A 225 11.64 -24.06 25.87
C LYS A 225 11.16 -25.53 25.98
N GLN A 226 9.86 -25.74 26.16
CA GLN A 226 9.19 -27.05 26.08
C GLN A 226 9.06 -27.61 24.64
N LYS A 227 9.57 -26.90 23.63
CA LYS A 227 9.49 -27.23 22.20
C LYS A 227 8.09 -27.17 21.59
N TRP A 228 7.10 -26.58 22.27
CA TRP A 228 5.79 -26.29 21.67
C TRP A 228 5.91 -25.18 20.63
N LEU A 229 5.06 -25.22 19.61
CA LEU A 229 4.89 -24.12 18.67
C LEU A 229 3.66 -23.33 19.11
N VAL A 230 3.85 -22.06 19.44
CA VAL A 230 2.77 -21.17 19.93
C VAL A 230 2.50 -20.02 18.95
N MET A 231 1.34 -19.38 19.11
CA MET A 231 0.81 -18.37 18.19
C MET A 231 1.35 -16.97 18.48
N SER A 232 1.59 -16.65 19.76
CA SER A 232 1.94 -15.31 20.20
C SER A 232 3.17 -15.25 21.10
N PHE A 233 3.81 -14.08 21.14
CA PHE A 233 4.95 -13.82 22.02
C PHE A 233 4.56 -13.89 23.51
N GLY A 234 3.32 -13.53 23.85
CA GLY A 234 2.81 -13.65 25.22
C GLY A 234 2.65 -15.11 25.65
N GLU A 235 2.05 -15.96 24.81
CA GLU A 235 2.02 -17.41 25.04
C GLU A 235 3.44 -17.97 25.23
N LYS A 236 4.39 -17.55 24.39
CA LYS A 236 5.79 -17.96 24.52
C LYS A 236 6.39 -17.55 25.86
N ARG A 237 6.19 -16.28 26.29
CA ARG A 237 6.70 -15.77 27.58
C ARG A 237 6.11 -16.53 28.76
N ILE A 238 4.80 -16.80 28.75
CA ILE A 238 4.12 -17.57 29.80
C ILE A 238 4.71 -18.99 29.88
N ALA A 239 4.80 -19.67 28.73
CA ALA A 239 5.33 -21.03 28.67
C ALA A 239 6.79 -21.10 29.14
N ASP A 240 7.66 -20.22 28.63
CA ASP A 240 9.06 -20.21 29.01
C ASP A 240 9.27 -19.84 30.49
N PHE A 241 8.48 -18.91 31.02
CA PHE A 241 8.51 -18.57 32.44
C PHE A 241 8.17 -19.78 33.32
N CYS A 242 7.06 -20.48 33.04
CA CYS A 242 6.71 -21.70 33.77
C CYS A 242 7.76 -22.81 33.63
N TYR A 243 8.43 -22.92 32.47
CA TYR A 243 9.55 -23.83 32.28
C TYR A 243 10.69 -23.52 33.26
N ASP A 244 11.07 -22.25 33.37
CA ASP A 244 12.21 -21.81 34.15
C ASP A 244 12.00 -22.04 35.65
N ILE A 245 10.79 -21.78 36.15
CA ILE A 245 10.42 -22.04 37.55
C ILE A 245 9.99 -23.50 37.81
N LYS A 246 10.02 -24.36 36.79
CA LYS A 246 9.61 -25.78 36.84
C LYS A 246 8.15 -26.00 37.26
N GLU A 247 7.27 -25.05 36.93
CA GLU A 247 5.83 -25.19 37.15
C GLU A 247 5.20 -26.01 36.01
N PRO A 248 4.48 -27.11 36.30
CA PRO A 248 3.80 -27.90 35.27
C PRO A 248 2.77 -27.07 34.51
N LEU A 249 2.91 -27.08 33.18
CA LEU A 249 2.02 -26.38 32.27
C LEU A 249 1.74 -27.29 31.07
N LEU A 250 0.53 -27.25 30.54
CA LEU A 250 0.14 -27.97 29.33
C LEU A 250 -0.44 -26.97 28.33
N TYR A 251 0.05 -26.98 27.10
CA TYR A 251 -0.39 -26.06 26.03
C TYR A 251 -1.56 -26.65 25.25
N GLU A 252 -2.68 -25.93 25.17
CA GLU A 252 -3.91 -26.29 24.46
C GLU A 252 -4.36 -27.75 24.67
N SER A 253 -4.13 -28.31 25.86
CA SER A 253 -4.39 -29.72 26.14
C SER A 253 -5.82 -30.04 26.56
N VAL A 254 -6.67 -29.01 26.72
CA VAL A 254 -8.04 -29.13 27.24
C VAL A 254 -9.00 -28.44 26.28
N GLU A 255 -9.90 -29.20 25.66
CA GLU A 255 -11.06 -28.69 24.92
C GLU A 255 -12.25 -28.74 25.87
N LEU A 256 -12.76 -27.59 26.30
CA LEU A 256 -13.92 -27.53 27.20
C LEU A 256 -15.19 -27.62 26.37
N ASN A 257 -16.09 -28.55 26.70
CA ASN A 257 -17.34 -28.72 25.96
C ASN A 257 -18.47 -27.92 26.64
N PHE A 258 -18.93 -26.82 26.03
CA PHE A 258 -20.13 -26.10 26.45
C PHE A 258 -21.23 -26.23 25.38
N PRO A 259 -22.52 -26.17 25.76
CA PRO A 259 -23.62 -26.16 24.79
C PRO A 259 -23.48 -25.07 23.72
N GLU A 260 -22.84 -23.94 24.03
CA GLU A 260 -22.75 -22.78 23.13
C GLU A 260 -21.47 -22.72 22.27
N MET A 261 -20.38 -23.38 22.67
CA MET A 261 -19.11 -23.48 21.95
C MET A 261 -18.08 -24.32 22.72
N ASP A 262 -17.06 -24.80 22.02
CA ASP A 262 -15.97 -25.60 22.60
C ASP A 262 -14.66 -24.80 22.64
N PRO A 263 -14.42 -23.95 23.66
CA PRO A 263 -13.18 -23.20 23.75
C PRO A 263 -12.03 -24.11 24.19
N VAL A 264 -10.90 -23.93 23.52
CA VAL A 264 -9.59 -24.42 23.96
C VAL A 264 -8.87 -23.26 24.66
N PRO A 265 -8.65 -23.32 25.98
CA PRO A 265 -7.77 -22.38 26.69
C PRO A 265 -6.32 -22.53 26.23
N ASP A 266 -5.54 -21.45 26.30
CA ASP A 266 -4.15 -21.48 25.84
C ASP A 266 -3.30 -22.43 26.68
N PHE A 267 -3.49 -22.44 28.00
CA PHE A 267 -2.78 -23.37 28.89
C PHE A 267 -3.65 -23.95 30.00
N PHE A 268 -3.19 -25.07 30.55
CA PHE A 268 -3.70 -25.68 31.78
C PHE A 268 -2.54 -25.92 32.75
N MET A 269 -2.71 -25.50 34.01
CA MET A 269 -1.79 -25.73 35.12
C MET A 269 -2.30 -26.90 35.96
N PRO A 270 -1.91 -28.16 35.67
CA PRO A 270 -2.51 -29.34 36.30
C PRO A 270 -2.29 -29.39 37.83
N ARG A 271 -1.16 -28.89 38.33
CA ARG A 271 -0.86 -28.86 39.77
C ARG A 271 -1.83 -27.96 40.54
N LEU A 272 -2.20 -26.83 39.95
CA LEU A 272 -3.08 -25.83 40.58
C LEU A 272 -4.55 -25.98 40.15
N ASN A 273 -4.82 -26.85 39.17
CA ASN A 273 -6.13 -27.06 38.56
C ASN A 273 -6.75 -25.78 37.95
N VAL A 274 -5.90 -24.88 37.42
CA VAL A 274 -6.28 -23.58 36.86
C VAL A 274 -5.99 -23.54 35.37
N LEU A 275 -6.91 -22.96 34.59
CA LEU A 275 -6.75 -22.68 33.16
C LEU A 275 -6.18 -21.27 32.95
N VAL A 276 -5.48 -21.06 31.84
CA VAL A 276 -4.84 -19.76 31.53
C VAL A 276 -5.16 -19.36 30.09
N GLU A 277 -5.54 -18.10 29.90
CA GLU A 277 -5.84 -17.50 28.61
C GLU A 277 -5.05 -16.21 28.42
N PHE A 278 -4.26 -16.14 27.34
CA PHE A 278 -3.50 -14.96 26.97
C PHE A 278 -4.32 -13.99 26.10
N TYR A 279 -4.63 -12.84 26.68
CA TYR A 279 -5.45 -11.80 26.09
C TYR A 279 -4.66 -10.84 25.20
N GLY A 280 -4.16 -11.33 24.05
CA GLY A 280 -3.55 -10.48 23.02
C GLY A 280 -4.48 -9.38 22.46
N GLY A 281 -3.91 -8.26 22.01
CA GLY A 281 -4.65 -7.03 21.60
C GLY A 281 -5.32 -7.04 20.22
N HIS A 282 -5.60 -8.19 19.61
CA HIS A 282 -6.14 -8.22 18.25
C HIS A 282 -7.67 -7.99 18.22
N TYR A 283 -8.11 -6.85 17.66
CA TYR A 283 -9.50 -6.40 17.68
C TYR A 283 -10.52 -7.40 17.09
N LYS A 284 -10.15 -8.20 16.10
CA LYS A 284 -11.06 -9.22 15.52
C LYS A 284 -11.38 -10.37 16.48
N ALA A 285 -10.52 -10.62 17.48
CA ALA A 285 -10.73 -11.68 18.47
C ALA A 285 -11.65 -11.24 19.63
N TRP A 286 -11.98 -9.95 19.73
CA TRP A 286 -12.73 -9.37 20.84
C TRP A 286 -14.10 -10.02 21.06
N LYS A 287 -14.87 -10.25 19.98
CA LYS A 287 -16.19 -10.87 20.07
C LYS A 287 -16.12 -12.29 20.66
N SER A 288 -15.17 -13.11 20.20
CA SER A 288 -14.98 -14.47 20.69
C SER A 288 -14.51 -14.48 22.14
N LYS A 289 -13.62 -13.56 22.52
CA LYS A 289 -13.13 -13.38 23.90
C LYS A 289 -14.25 -13.02 24.88
N VAL A 290 -15.10 -12.06 24.50
CA VAL A 290 -16.28 -11.70 25.32
C VAL A 290 -17.23 -12.89 25.48
N LYS A 291 -17.46 -13.70 24.44
CA LYS A 291 -18.28 -14.91 24.52
C LYS A 291 -17.65 -15.95 25.46
N LYS A 292 -16.35 -16.25 25.30
CA LYS A 292 -15.60 -17.16 26.19
C LYS A 292 -15.70 -16.73 27.65
N ASN A 293 -15.47 -15.44 27.96
CA ASN A 293 -15.52 -14.93 29.33
C ASN A 293 -16.90 -15.05 29.96
N ARG A 294 -17.97 -14.87 29.18
CA ARG A 294 -19.33 -15.08 29.68
C ARG A 294 -19.56 -16.54 30.04
N LEU A 295 -19.06 -17.48 29.24
CA LEU A 295 -19.18 -18.91 29.52
C LEU A 295 -18.38 -19.33 30.75
N TYR A 296 -17.12 -18.90 30.84
CA TYR A 296 -16.28 -19.21 32.00
C TYR A 296 -16.90 -18.70 33.31
N LYS A 297 -17.51 -17.51 33.29
CA LYS A 297 -18.25 -17.00 34.46
C LYS A 297 -19.53 -17.79 34.74
N LYS A 298 -20.35 -18.05 33.72
CA LYS A 298 -21.62 -18.79 33.84
C LYS A 298 -21.41 -20.18 34.45
N TYR A 299 -20.38 -20.88 34.00
CA TYR A 299 -20.09 -22.25 34.40
C TYR A 299 -19.02 -22.37 35.49
N LYS A 300 -18.61 -21.25 36.10
CA LYS A 300 -17.62 -21.18 37.19
C LYS A 300 -16.34 -21.95 36.84
N ILE A 301 -15.75 -21.63 35.69
CA ILE A 301 -14.50 -22.23 35.22
C ILE A 301 -13.32 -21.46 35.84
N PRO A 302 -12.36 -22.11 36.52
CA PRO A 302 -11.21 -21.45 37.12
C PRO A 302 -10.20 -21.08 36.02
N VAL A 303 -10.33 -19.87 35.49
CA VAL A 303 -9.44 -19.35 34.44
C VAL A 303 -8.80 -18.04 34.85
N ILE A 304 -7.50 -17.92 34.60
CA ILE A 304 -6.73 -16.68 34.72
C ILE A 304 -6.55 -16.07 33.33
N PHE A 305 -6.79 -14.77 33.23
CA PHE A 305 -6.53 -14.01 32.01
C PHE A 305 -5.25 -13.21 32.18
N ILE A 306 -4.31 -13.39 31.26
CA ILE A 306 -3.06 -12.64 31.23
C ILE A 306 -3.08 -11.71 30.02
N THR A 307 -2.94 -10.41 30.24
CA THR A 307 -2.84 -9.38 29.22
C THR A 307 -1.39 -9.05 28.90
N PRO A 308 -1.10 -8.34 27.79
CA PRO A 308 0.26 -7.93 27.47
C PRO A 308 0.95 -7.10 28.57
N ALA A 309 0.20 -6.32 29.34
CA ALA A 309 0.74 -5.49 30.44
C ALA A 309 1.18 -6.32 31.65
N GLU A 310 0.59 -7.50 31.85
CA GLU A 310 0.86 -8.37 32.99
C GLU A 310 2.04 -9.32 32.74
N LEU A 311 2.51 -9.42 31.49
CA LEU A 311 3.66 -10.27 31.10
C LEU A 311 4.97 -9.90 31.80
N ASP A 312 5.09 -8.67 32.31
CA ASP A 312 6.29 -8.20 32.98
C ASP A 312 6.37 -8.60 34.46
N ASN A 313 5.29 -9.15 35.03
CA ASN A 313 5.26 -9.64 36.42
C ASN A 313 4.43 -10.93 36.53
N LEU A 314 4.89 -11.98 35.85
CA LEU A 314 4.20 -13.28 35.82
C LEU A 314 4.21 -14.00 37.18
N ASP A 315 5.23 -13.76 38.02
CA ASP A 315 5.23 -14.27 39.39
C ASP A 315 3.96 -13.87 40.15
N TYR A 316 3.55 -12.61 40.04
CA TYR A 316 2.32 -12.13 40.66
C TYR A 316 1.07 -12.54 39.87
N TYR A 317 0.97 -12.13 38.59
CA TYR A 317 -0.28 -12.22 37.83
C TYR A 317 -0.63 -13.64 37.37
N LEU A 318 0.35 -14.53 37.29
CA LEU A 318 0.12 -15.93 36.96
C LEU A 318 0.22 -16.82 38.20
N ILE A 319 1.38 -16.88 38.87
CA ILE A 319 1.61 -17.88 39.91
C ILE A 319 0.85 -17.56 41.19
N LYS A 320 1.04 -16.37 41.77
CA LYS A 320 0.36 -15.99 43.01
C LYS A 320 -1.16 -15.99 42.85
N GLU A 321 -1.65 -15.53 41.70
CA GLU A 321 -3.09 -15.59 41.38
C GLU A 321 -3.60 -17.02 41.18
N ALA A 322 -2.84 -17.92 40.54
CA ALA A 322 -3.22 -19.32 40.40
C ALA A 322 -3.24 -20.04 41.75
N GLU A 323 -2.29 -19.77 42.64
CA GLU A 323 -2.28 -20.30 44.01
C GLU A 323 -3.41 -19.76 44.87
N ARG A 324 -3.80 -18.49 44.66
CA ARG A 324 -4.98 -17.91 45.32
C ARG A 324 -6.26 -18.57 44.81
N MET A 325 -6.37 -18.76 43.49
CA MET A 325 -7.54 -19.36 42.84
C MET A 325 -7.70 -20.84 43.20
N SER A 326 -6.60 -21.60 43.28
CA SER A 326 -6.63 -23.04 43.59
C SER A 326 -7.24 -23.36 44.96
N LYS A 327 -7.18 -22.41 45.90
CA LYS A 327 -7.78 -22.52 47.25
C LYS A 327 -9.30 -22.30 47.26
N THR A 328 -9.87 -21.73 46.19
CA THR A 328 -11.32 -21.46 46.11
C THR A 328 -12.12 -22.75 45.93
N ALA A 329 -13.39 -22.75 46.36
CA ALA A 329 -14.31 -23.87 46.12
C ALA A 329 -14.47 -24.15 44.62
N ILE A 330 -14.53 -23.08 43.80
CA ILE A 330 -14.62 -23.17 42.34
C ILE A 330 -13.53 -24.07 41.76
N CYS A 331 -12.28 -23.90 42.19
CA CYS A 331 -11.15 -24.66 41.67
C CYS A 331 -11.07 -26.09 42.25
N ARG A 332 -11.53 -26.28 43.49
CA ARG A 332 -11.59 -27.61 44.14
C ARG A 332 -12.67 -28.50 43.52
N ASP A 333 -13.82 -27.91 43.18
CA ASP A 333 -14.95 -28.62 42.58
C ASP A 333 -14.79 -28.79 41.06
N PHE A 334 -13.83 -28.07 40.45
CA PHE A 334 -13.59 -28.14 39.02
C PHE A 334 -12.91 -29.46 38.64
N ASN A 335 -13.68 -30.39 38.06
CA ASN A 335 -13.13 -31.60 37.46
C ASN A 335 -12.94 -31.40 35.95
N VAL A 336 -11.71 -31.11 35.53
CA VAL A 336 -11.35 -30.86 34.11
C VAL A 336 -11.76 -32.01 33.19
N LYS A 337 -11.75 -33.28 33.66
CA LYS A 337 -12.12 -34.44 32.85
C LYS A 337 -13.59 -34.43 32.48
N ASN A 338 -14.46 -34.02 33.40
CA ASN A 338 -15.91 -33.91 33.14
C ASN A 338 -16.22 -32.87 32.07
N TRP A 339 -15.36 -31.85 31.93
CA TRP A 339 -15.49 -30.83 30.89
C TRP A 339 -14.84 -31.24 29.57
N ALA A 340 -13.78 -32.06 29.62
CA ALA A 340 -13.02 -32.49 28.45
C ALA A 340 -13.61 -33.72 27.72
N LEU A 341 -14.34 -34.59 28.43
CA LEU A 341 -14.99 -35.78 27.88
C LEU A 341 -16.46 -35.51 27.55
N ASN A 342 -16.72 -35.04 26.32
CA ASN A 342 -18.00 -35.24 25.65
C ASN A 342 -17.81 -35.23 24.13
N LYS A 343 -17.03 -36.20 23.63
CA LYS A 343 -17.16 -36.67 22.25
C LYS A 343 -17.53 -38.16 22.26
N LYS A 344 -18.82 -38.36 21.95
CA LYS A 344 -19.53 -39.61 21.60
C LYS A 344 -19.98 -40.46 22.78
N GLY A 345 -21.26 -40.82 22.74
CA GLY A 345 -21.78 -41.96 23.47
C GLY A 345 -20.95 -43.19 23.12
N LEU A 346 -20.10 -43.57 24.06
CA LEU A 346 -19.51 -44.88 24.18
C LEU A 346 -20.00 -45.39 25.53
N THR A 347 -20.87 -46.40 25.45
CA THR A 347 -21.36 -47.19 26.56
C THR A 347 -20.20 -47.79 27.35
N GLU A 348 -20.43 -48.10 28.63
CA GLU A 348 -19.48 -48.59 29.64
C GLU A 348 -18.76 -49.93 29.31
N GLY A 349 -18.76 -50.39 28.05
CA GLY A 349 -18.23 -51.70 27.65
C GLY A 349 -16.72 -51.80 27.44
N GLU A 350 -16.00 -50.70 27.22
CA GLU A 350 -14.59 -50.77 26.77
C GLU A 350 -13.54 -50.55 27.88
N LEU A 351 -13.97 -50.31 29.13
CA LEU A 351 -13.07 -50.14 30.29
C LEU A 351 -12.66 -51.47 30.96
N LYS A 352 -13.01 -52.63 30.39
CA LYS A 352 -12.70 -53.95 30.96
C LYS A 352 -11.67 -54.80 30.22
N SER A 353 -11.02 -54.34 29.15
CA SER A 353 -10.03 -55.16 28.41
C SER A 353 -8.56 -54.74 28.55
N GLN A 354 -8.22 -53.97 29.58
CA GLN A 354 -6.82 -53.81 29.99
C GLN A 354 -6.68 -54.13 31.49
N LYS A 355 -6.77 -55.44 31.79
CA LYS A 355 -6.13 -56.05 32.94
C LYS A 355 -4.92 -56.84 32.45
#